data_AF-A0A843GGU8-F1
#
_entry.id   AF-A0A843GGU8-F1
#
_cell.length_a   1.000
_cell.length_b   1.000
_cell.length_c   1.000
_cell.angle_alpha   90.00
_cell.angle_beta   90.00
_cell.angle_gamma   90.00
#
_symmetry.space_group_name_H-M   'P 1'
#
loop_
_entity.id
_entity.type
_entity.pdbx_description
1 polymer ?
#
loop_
_entity_poly.entity_id
_entity_poly.type
_entity_poly.pdbx_seq_one_letter_code
_entity_poly.pdbx_strand_id
1 'polypeptide(L)'
;MARKEFLDYVWTYCIEPQLGYSFSLNHTLPYSVIAVQEANLATRWNPLYWQCACLCVNSGNYVGDIGEESEDDGENQENSDVDLEEEQKTKKVAPNYTKISKAISDMQLSGVTIELPDINTSQEEFYPDVKNNAILYSLSAITGVSDSLYNKIISNRPYVSLDDFITKVEPTVGEMFCLIECGCFNKLLNKTTEQIVYLYAQKLAEENCPLKEKITATDLKKIVSLGYEPEQFNTEIRVLKYKMYIDKNQKDSANKRYLLTDETCKKFFMVYISDKLNMGKSEYYYLPDDVIGVKITAFEKAYNTIIQPLYQYLNSPDGLKKVQSIRKDNFLEELRNKYYTGTCADWQFKNMCFYRDKPAIFNINKIMYNIVNFNDLPETFDSKNICAVAGTVIGANNGKHVVSLLTDTGVVEVKFYAEAYIKYNQKISTVDSATNKKTVLDDSWFKRGANIIVYGSRRENVFAARNFKAERGYYRMVGLIEQINLDGSANIRYNRNKK
;
A
#
# COMPACT_ATOMS: atom_id res chain seq x y z
N MET A 1 18.13 59.87 -53.63
CA MET A 1 18.24 58.44 -53.98
C MET A 1 19.43 57.87 -53.22
N ALA A 2 19.25 56.75 -52.52
CA ALA A 2 20.36 56.03 -51.92
C ALA A 2 21.29 55.48 -53.03
N ARG A 3 22.60 55.42 -52.77
CA ARG A 3 23.59 54.84 -53.69
C ARG A 3 23.47 53.31 -53.66
N LYS A 4 23.70 52.65 -54.79
CA LYS A 4 23.54 51.18 -54.92
C LYS A 4 24.44 50.43 -53.93
N GLU A 5 25.67 50.90 -53.75
CA GLU A 5 26.66 50.32 -52.84
C GLU A 5 26.15 50.27 -51.39
N PHE A 6 25.34 51.25 -50.99
CA PHE A 6 24.72 51.26 -49.67
C PHE A 6 23.58 50.24 -49.58
N LEU A 7 22.76 50.11 -50.62
CA LEU A 7 21.68 49.12 -50.65
C LEU A 7 22.21 47.68 -50.64
N ASP A 8 23.26 47.40 -51.44
CA ASP A 8 23.92 46.10 -51.49
C ASP A 8 24.55 45.76 -50.13
N TYR A 9 25.19 46.74 -49.47
CA TYR A 9 25.72 46.55 -48.13
C TYR A 9 24.64 46.22 -47.09
N VAL A 10 23.54 46.99 -47.07
CA VAL A 10 22.41 46.75 -46.14
C VAL A 10 21.77 45.39 -46.40
N TRP A 11 21.59 44.99 -47.64
CA TRP A 11 21.01 43.68 -47.96
C TRP A 11 21.92 42.54 -47.50
N THR A 12 23.18 42.50 -47.95
CA THR A 12 24.10 41.36 -47.72
C THR A 12 24.60 41.27 -46.28
N TYR A 13 24.84 42.40 -45.61
CA TYR A 13 25.46 42.39 -44.28
C TYR A 13 24.47 42.69 -43.15
N CYS A 14 23.30 43.26 -43.43
CA CYS A 14 22.29 43.51 -42.41
C CYS A 14 21.09 42.56 -42.54
N ILE A 15 20.43 42.48 -43.70
CA ILE A 15 19.16 41.75 -43.83
C ILE A 15 19.37 40.25 -44.06
N GLU A 16 20.19 39.86 -45.04
CA GLU A 16 20.38 38.47 -45.46
C GLU A 16 20.82 37.53 -44.31
N PRO A 17 21.76 37.90 -43.42
CA PRO A 17 22.09 37.06 -42.28
C PRO A 17 20.89 36.85 -41.35
N GLN A 18 20.10 37.91 -41.12
CA GLN A 18 18.92 37.90 -40.24
C GLN A 18 17.81 37.00 -40.74
N LEU A 19 17.70 36.70 -42.04
CA LEU A 19 16.60 35.87 -42.56
C LEU A 19 16.54 34.47 -41.95
N GLY A 20 17.69 33.91 -41.51
CA GLY A 20 17.74 32.60 -40.87
C GLY A 20 17.41 32.58 -39.36
N TYR A 21 17.40 33.74 -38.69
CA TYR A 21 17.20 33.84 -37.24
C TYR A 21 16.21 34.93 -36.80
N SER A 22 15.60 35.64 -37.75
CA SER A 22 14.55 36.61 -37.48
C SER A 22 13.33 35.90 -36.89
N PHE A 23 12.70 36.53 -35.91
CA PHE A 23 11.57 35.95 -35.19
C PHE A 23 10.29 36.74 -35.47
N SER A 24 9.15 36.03 -35.45
CA SER A 24 7.85 36.67 -35.69
C SER A 24 7.44 37.51 -34.50
N LEU A 25 7.28 38.82 -34.69
CA LEU A 25 6.81 39.73 -33.64
C LEU A 25 5.41 39.33 -33.13
N ASN A 26 4.54 38.83 -34.01
CA ASN A 26 3.20 38.36 -33.65
C ASN A 26 3.23 37.11 -32.76
N HIS A 27 4.35 36.38 -32.71
CA HIS A 27 4.57 35.26 -31.80
C HIS A 27 5.31 35.72 -30.53
N THR A 28 6.38 36.53 -30.65
CA THR A 28 7.16 37.01 -29.50
C THR A 28 6.33 37.87 -28.56
N LEU A 29 5.52 38.80 -29.07
CA LEU A 29 4.83 39.78 -28.24
C LEU A 29 3.80 39.13 -27.29
N PRO A 30 2.87 38.26 -27.74
CA PRO A 30 1.94 37.59 -26.83
C PRO A 30 2.64 36.72 -25.77
N TYR A 31 3.64 35.93 -26.15
CA TYR A 31 4.40 35.10 -25.20
C TYR A 31 5.17 35.95 -24.19
N SER A 32 5.74 37.08 -24.62
CA SER A 32 6.42 38.02 -23.71
C SER A 32 5.43 38.64 -22.71
N VAL A 33 4.19 38.93 -23.14
CA VAL A 33 3.13 39.41 -22.24
C VAL A 33 2.78 38.36 -21.19
N ILE A 34 2.65 37.08 -21.57
CA ILE A 34 2.41 35.98 -20.63
C ILE A 34 3.56 35.89 -19.62
N ALA A 35 4.82 35.90 -20.08
CA ALA A 35 5.99 35.84 -19.20
C ALA A 35 6.03 37.01 -18.20
N VAL A 36 5.66 38.24 -18.63
CA VAL A 36 5.57 39.40 -17.73
C VAL A 36 4.41 39.27 -16.74
N GLN A 37 3.28 38.68 -17.15
CA GLN A 37 2.17 38.38 -16.24
C GLN A 37 2.61 37.39 -15.17
N GLU A 38 3.18 36.25 -15.56
CA GLU A 38 3.71 35.21 -14.66
C GLU A 38 4.74 35.79 -13.68
N ALA A 39 5.71 36.56 -14.18
CA ALA A 39 6.71 37.23 -13.33
C ALA A 39 6.07 38.18 -12.31
N ASN A 40 5.00 38.89 -12.68
CA ASN A 40 4.25 39.72 -11.73
C ASN A 40 3.52 38.87 -10.68
N LEU A 41 2.88 37.76 -11.04
CA LEU A 41 2.20 36.89 -10.06
C LEU A 41 3.19 36.29 -9.07
N ALA A 42 4.36 35.85 -9.56
CA ALA A 42 5.40 35.22 -8.77
C ALA A 42 6.12 36.17 -7.79
N THR A 43 6.11 37.48 -8.07
CA THR A 43 6.89 38.47 -7.29
C THR A 43 6.04 39.45 -6.47
N ARG A 44 4.78 39.69 -6.84
CA ARG A 44 3.92 40.67 -6.15
C ARG A 44 2.99 40.07 -5.10
N TRP A 45 2.80 38.77 -5.12
CA TRP A 45 2.00 38.06 -4.11
C TRP A 45 2.87 37.11 -3.30
N ASN A 46 2.29 36.47 -2.28
CA ASN A 46 3.00 35.46 -1.55
C ASN A 46 3.48 34.37 -2.54
N PRO A 47 4.80 34.08 -2.63
CA PRO A 47 5.34 33.12 -3.58
C PRO A 47 4.70 31.74 -3.50
N LEU A 48 4.14 31.37 -2.34
CA LEU A 48 3.45 30.12 -2.11
C LEU A 48 2.26 29.91 -3.08
N TYR A 49 1.56 30.97 -3.49
CA TYR A 49 0.48 30.86 -4.47
C TYR A 49 1.01 30.40 -5.83
N TRP A 50 2.10 30.99 -6.29
CA TRP A 50 2.75 30.62 -7.55
C TRP A 50 3.32 29.21 -7.48
N GLN A 51 4.03 28.89 -6.39
CA GLN A 51 4.58 27.55 -6.16
C GLN A 51 3.48 26.47 -6.13
N CYS A 52 2.35 26.75 -5.48
CA CYS A 52 1.21 25.85 -5.45
C CYS A 52 0.58 25.66 -6.84
N ALA A 53 0.42 26.75 -7.62
CA ALA A 53 -0.08 26.66 -8.98
C ALA A 53 0.87 25.82 -9.87
N CYS A 54 2.18 26.05 -9.79
CA CYS A 54 3.17 25.23 -10.49
C CYS A 54 3.11 23.76 -10.05
N LEU A 55 2.88 23.48 -8.77
CA LEU A 55 2.70 22.11 -8.29
C LEU A 55 1.46 21.45 -8.89
N CYS A 56 0.30 22.12 -8.89
CA CYS A 56 -0.92 21.61 -9.50
C CYS A 56 -0.71 21.26 -10.98
N VAL A 57 -0.11 22.18 -11.75
CA VAL A 57 0.18 21.97 -13.19
C VAL A 57 1.18 20.84 -13.40
N ASN A 58 2.34 20.88 -12.75
CA ASN A 58 3.41 19.89 -12.98
C ASN A 58 3.03 18.47 -12.53
N SER A 59 2.14 18.37 -11.53
CA SER A 59 1.62 17.09 -11.07
C SER A 59 0.48 16.55 -11.93
N GLY A 60 -0.07 17.36 -12.85
CA GLY A 60 -1.32 17.06 -13.56
C GLY A 60 -2.54 17.03 -12.65
N ASN A 61 -2.49 17.73 -11.51
CA ASN A 61 -3.55 17.81 -10.51
C ASN A 61 -4.20 19.21 -10.54
N TYR A 62 -4.77 19.57 -11.69
CA TYR A 62 -5.44 20.85 -11.93
C TYR A 62 -6.82 20.62 -12.57
N VAL A 63 -7.81 21.42 -12.20
CA VAL A 63 -9.24 21.25 -12.49
C VAL A 63 -9.69 22.10 -13.69
N GLY A 64 -8.79 22.81 -14.36
CA GLY A 64 -9.11 23.58 -15.57
C GLY A 64 -8.71 22.89 -16.88
N ASP A 65 -9.40 23.29 -17.94
CA ASP A 65 -9.21 22.81 -19.31
C ASP A 65 -7.95 23.45 -19.93
N ILE A 66 -6.80 22.83 -19.71
CA ILE A 66 -5.60 23.09 -20.51
C ILE A 66 -5.47 21.86 -21.39
N GLY A 67 -5.67 22.05 -22.70
CA GLY A 67 -5.54 21.01 -23.72
C GLY A 67 -4.10 20.53 -23.88
N GLU A 68 -3.51 19.98 -22.83
CA GLU A 68 -2.29 19.20 -22.93
C GLU A 68 -2.66 17.84 -23.52
N GLU A 69 -2.15 17.60 -24.73
CA GLU A 69 -1.96 16.24 -25.25
C GLU A 69 -1.09 15.50 -24.25
N SER A 70 -1.70 14.72 -23.37
CA SER A 70 -0.99 13.84 -22.46
C SER A 70 -0.13 12.90 -23.30
N GLU A 71 1.19 13.01 -23.20
CA GLU A 71 2.07 11.89 -23.57
C GLU A 71 1.60 10.68 -22.77
N ASP A 72 1.05 9.71 -23.49
CA ASP A 72 0.57 8.42 -22.99
C ASP A 72 1.74 7.64 -22.37
N ASP A 73 2.07 7.95 -21.13
CA ASP A 73 2.89 7.11 -20.27
C ASP A 73 1.98 6.10 -19.60
N GLY A 74 1.56 5.11 -20.40
CA GLY A 74 0.62 4.06 -20.04
C GLY A 74 0.95 3.37 -18.71
N GLU A 75 0.14 3.66 -17.69
CA GLU A 75 -0.06 2.76 -16.57
C GLU A 75 -1.15 1.75 -16.95
N ASN A 76 -0.82 0.46 -16.87
CA ASN A 76 -1.79 -0.63 -17.02
C ASN A 76 -2.86 -0.52 -15.92
N GLN A 77 -4.05 -0.02 -16.25
CA GLN A 77 -5.28 -0.46 -15.59
C GLN A 77 -5.63 -1.84 -16.17
N GLU A 78 -5.73 -2.84 -15.30
CA GLU A 78 -6.30 -4.14 -15.67
C GLU A 78 -7.73 -3.93 -16.19
N ASN A 79 -7.94 -4.36 -17.45
CA ASN A 79 -9.18 -4.55 -18.19
C ASN A 79 -10.48 -4.24 -17.44
N SER A 80 -11.10 -3.10 -17.78
CA SER A 80 -12.55 -2.99 -17.86
C SER A 80 -12.92 -2.80 -19.33
N ASP A 81 -13.41 -3.85 -19.95
CA ASP A 81 -14.01 -3.80 -21.29
C ASP A 81 -15.20 -2.83 -21.24
N VAL A 82 -15.07 -1.67 -21.89
CA VAL A 82 -16.22 -0.82 -22.21
C VAL A 82 -16.04 -0.32 -23.64
N ASP A 83 -17.02 -0.70 -24.46
CA ASP A 83 -17.15 -0.41 -25.87
C ASP A 83 -17.02 1.08 -26.21
N LEU A 84 -16.43 1.34 -27.37
CA LEU A 84 -16.25 2.63 -28.00
C LEU A 84 -17.57 3.12 -28.62
N GLU A 85 -18.20 4.11 -28.00
CA GLU A 85 -19.03 5.08 -28.72
C GLU A 85 -18.66 6.51 -28.27
N GLU A 86 -18.39 7.36 -29.26
CA GLU A 86 -17.92 8.73 -29.13
C GLU A 86 -19.01 9.66 -28.55
N GLU A 87 -18.84 10.07 -27.29
CA GLU A 87 -19.31 11.37 -26.82
C GLU A 87 -18.14 12.05 -26.10
N GLN A 88 -17.86 13.31 -26.46
CA GLN A 88 -16.88 14.19 -25.81
C GLN A 88 -17.32 14.53 -24.37
N LYS A 89 -17.31 13.54 -23.48
CA LYS A 89 -17.18 13.76 -22.04
C LYS A 89 -15.69 13.86 -21.76
N THR A 90 -15.28 15.00 -21.22
CA THR A 90 -13.97 15.22 -20.60
C THR A 90 -13.64 14.04 -19.69
N LYS A 91 -12.87 13.06 -20.20
CA LYS A 91 -12.33 11.97 -19.38
C LYS A 91 -11.28 12.60 -18.48
N LYS A 92 -11.64 12.91 -17.23
CA LYS A 92 -10.66 13.23 -16.18
C LYS A 92 -9.65 12.08 -16.15
N VAL A 93 -8.40 12.40 -16.45
CA VAL A 93 -7.29 11.43 -16.46
C VAL A 93 -7.03 10.99 -15.03
N ALA A 94 -6.87 9.69 -14.81
CA ALA A 94 -6.55 9.17 -13.48
C ALA A 94 -5.25 9.81 -12.93
N PRO A 95 -5.11 9.99 -11.61
CA PRO A 95 -3.92 10.62 -11.03
C PRO A 95 -2.64 9.88 -11.45
N ASN A 96 -1.72 10.59 -12.12
CA ASN A 96 -0.41 10.04 -12.44
C ASN A 96 0.53 10.20 -11.24
N TYR A 97 0.59 9.17 -10.40
CA TYR A 97 1.37 9.20 -9.16
C TYR A 97 2.87 9.45 -9.40
N THR A 98 3.40 9.03 -10.55
CA THR A 98 4.80 9.31 -10.91
C THR A 98 5.01 10.81 -11.13
N LYS A 99 4.12 11.50 -11.86
CA LYS A 99 4.17 12.95 -12.05
C LYS A 99 3.96 13.69 -10.72
N ILE A 100 2.99 13.26 -9.91
CA ILE A 100 2.71 13.85 -8.59
C ILE A 100 3.94 13.77 -7.68
N SER A 101 4.54 12.59 -7.50
CA SER A 101 5.73 12.42 -6.64
C SER A 101 6.93 13.24 -7.14
N LYS A 102 7.13 13.32 -8.47
CA LYS A 102 8.20 14.12 -9.07
C LYS A 102 8.00 15.60 -8.79
N ALA A 103 6.81 16.14 -9.06
CA ALA A 103 6.48 17.54 -8.82
C ALA A 103 6.59 17.92 -7.32
N ILE A 104 6.13 17.04 -6.42
CA ILE A 104 6.30 17.22 -4.97
C ILE A 104 7.79 17.28 -4.60
N SER A 105 8.59 16.35 -5.12
CA SER A 105 10.03 16.30 -4.82
C SER A 105 10.76 17.55 -5.30
N ASP A 106 10.43 18.04 -6.50
CA ASP A 106 11.03 19.26 -7.07
C ASP A 106 10.65 20.50 -6.22
N MET A 107 9.41 20.56 -5.72
CA MET A 107 8.97 21.63 -4.82
C MET A 107 9.71 21.59 -3.48
N GLN A 108 9.88 20.41 -2.89
CA GLN A 108 10.64 20.24 -1.65
C GLN A 108 12.12 20.61 -1.83
N LEU A 109 12.75 20.23 -2.94
CA LEU A 109 14.11 20.64 -3.29
C LEU A 109 14.25 22.15 -3.44
N SER A 110 13.18 22.81 -3.91
CA SER A 110 13.09 24.28 -3.99
C SER A 110 12.80 24.96 -2.63
N GLY A 111 12.76 24.20 -1.53
CA GLY A 111 12.56 24.72 -0.17
C GLY A 111 11.08 24.90 0.24
N VAL A 112 10.14 24.39 -0.56
CA VAL A 112 8.71 24.49 -0.26
C VAL A 112 8.29 23.35 0.67
N THR A 113 7.57 23.67 1.73
CA THR A 113 7.02 22.65 2.64
C THR A 113 5.70 22.12 2.10
N ILE A 114 5.64 20.80 1.88
CA ILE A 114 4.40 20.08 1.58
C ILE A 114 3.90 19.43 2.87
N GLU A 115 2.68 19.78 3.27
CA GLU A 115 2.04 19.26 4.48
C GLU A 115 0.96 18.23 4.17
N LEU A 116 0.70 17.39 5.18
CA LEU A 116 -0.38 16.40 5.13
C LEU A 116 -1.73 17.07 4.84
N PRO A 117 -2.67 16.37 4.18
CA PRO A 117 -4.00 16.90 3.95
C PRO A 117 -4.72 17.19 5.28
N ASP A 118 -5.61 18.17 5.27
CA ASP A 118 -6.50 18.49 6.38
C ASP A 118 -7.95 18.34 5.93
N ILE A 119 -8.74 17.59 6.68
CA ILE A 119 -10.11 17.22 6.29
C ILE A 119 -11.03 18.43 6.11
N ASN A 120 -10.76 19.53 6.82
CA ASN A 120 -11.56 20.76 6.80
C ASN A 120 -11.04 21.83 5.83
N THR A 121 -9.74 21.82 5.48
CA THR A 121 -9.14 22.88 4.66
C THR A 121 -8.56 22.43 3.32
N SER A 122 -8.08 21.19 3.18
CA SER A 122 -7.54 20.69 1.88
C SER A 122 -8.61 20.72 0.79
N GLN A 123 -8.21 20.97 -0.45
CA GLN A 123 -9.13 21.08 -1.58
C GLN A 123 -9.03 19.86 -2.50
N GLU A 124 -9.80 19.89 -3.60
CA GLU A 124 -9.64 18.93 -4.70
C GLU A 124 -8.20 18.95 -5.21
N GLU A 125 -7.62 20.14 -5.41
CA GLU A 125 -6.22 20.34 -5.79
C GLU A 125 -5.31 20.60 -4.57
N PHE A 126 -4.00 20.72 -4.82
CA PHE A 126 -3.07 21.24 -3.82
C PHE A 126 -3.49 22.65 -3.40
N TYR A 127 -3.35 22.95 -2.11
CA TYR A 127 -3.88 24.20 -1.55
C TYR A 127 -2.82 25.00 -0.78
N PRO A 128 -2.64 26.30 -1.07
CA PRO A 128 -1.64 27.11 -0.40
C PRO A 128 -2.11 27.55 0.99
N ASP A 129 -1.53 27.00 2.05
CA ASP A 129 -1.73 27.42 3.44
C ASP A 129 -0.72 28.51 3.81
N VAL A 130 -1.05 29.75 3.42
CA VAL A 130 -0.23 30.94 3.66
C VAL A 130 0.08 31.15 5.15
N LYS A 131 -0.84 30.77 6.04
CA LYS A 131 -0.67 30.95 7.48
C LYS A 131 0.49 30.11 8.03
N ASN A 132 0.65 28.90 7.51
CA ASN A 132 1.70 27.97 7.92
C ASN A 132 2.87 27.89 6.93
N ASN A 133 2.86 28.72 5.87
CA ASN A 133 3.85 28.74 4.79
C ASN A 133 4.09 27.35 4.19
N ALA A 134 3.01 26.63 3.90
CA ALA A 134 3.06 25.26 3.38
C ALA A 134 1.97 25.03 2.33
N ILE A 135 2.17 24.06 1.46
CA ILE A 135 1.13 23.58 0.54
C ILE A 135 0.50 22.34 1.16
N LEU A 136 -0.81 22.35 1.37
CA LEU A 136 -1.56 21.18 1.80
C LEU A 136 -1.73 20.21 0.64
N TYR A 137 -1.54 18.94 0.92
CA TYR A 137 -1.75 17.87 -0.04
C TYR A 137 -3.21 17.84 -0.54
N SER A 138 -3.34 17.52 -1.83
CA SER A 138 -4.58 17.42 -2.60
C SER A 138 -5.43 16.21 -2.20
N LEU A 139 -6.75 16.38 -2.06
CA LEU A 139 -7.64 15.24 -1.77
C LEU A 139 -7.79 14.31 -2.98
N SER A 140 -7.77 14.85 -4.21
CA SER A 140 -7.91 14.04 -5.43
C SER A 140 -6.63 13.25 -5.77
N ALA A 141 -5.47 13.68 -5.24
CA ALA A 141 -4.21 12.96 -5.37
C ALA A 141 -4.07 11.78 -4.40
N ILE A 142 -5.00 11.60 -3.45
CA ILE A 142 -4.98 10.47 -2.53
C ILE A 142 -5.45 9.20 -3.24
N THR A 143 -4.62 8.17 -3.21
CA THR A 143 -4.92 6.85 -3.76
C THR A 143 -6.19 6.28 -3.11
N GLY A 144 -7.19 5.97 -3.95
CA GLY A 144 -8.43 5.35 -3.49
C GLY A 144 -9.47 6.33 -2.96
N VAL A 145 -9.23 7.64 -3.02
CA VAL A 145 -10.27 8.66 -2.82
C VAL A 145 -10.85 9.01 -4.18
N SER A 146 -12.15 8.72 -4.37
CA SER A 146 -12.85 8.99 -5.62
C SER A 146 -13.32 10.45 -5.73
N ASP A 147 -13.67 10.86 -6.94
CA ASP A 147 -14.34 12.12 -7.21
C ASP A 147 -15.59 12.32 -6.37
N SER A 148 -16.43 11.28 -6.23
CA SER A 148 -17.63 11.38 -5.40
C SER A 148 -17.30 11.58 -3.92
N LEU A 149 -16.24 10.93 -3.41
CA LEU A 149 -15.86 11.00 -2.02
C LEU A 149 -15.34 12.39 -1.65
N TYR A 150 -14.32 12.93 -2.34
CA TYR A 150 -13.81 14.25 -1.95
C TYR A 150 -14.85 15.36 -2.18
N ASN A 151 -15.70 15.26 -3.20
CA ASN A 151 -16.79 16.23 -3.39
C ASN A 151 -17.79 16.20 -2.23
N LYS A 152 -18.15 15.00 -1.73
CA LYS A 152 -18.99 14.85 -0.53
C LYS A 152 -18.27 15.38 0.71
N ILE A 153 -16.95 15.17 0.82
CA ILE A 153 -16.13 15.72 1.91
C ILE A 153 -16.17 17.25 1.89
N ILE A 154 -15.90 17.88 0.74
CA ILE A 154 -15.86 19.34 0.61
C ILE A 154 -17.23 19.96 0.92
N SER A 155 -18.30 19.36 0.37
CA SER A 155 -19.67 19.90 0.47
C SER A 155 -20.26 19.85 1.89
N ASN A 156 -19.80 18.92 2.74
CA ASN A 156 -20.35 18.72 4.09
C ASN A 156 -19.51 19.32 5.22
N ARG A 157 -18.46 20.08 4.89
CA ARG A 157 -17.63 20.80 5.88
C ARG A 157 -18.43 21.90 6.61
N PRO A 158 -17.98 22.30 7.80
CA PRO A 158 -16.85 21.74 8.56
C PRO A 158 -17.24 20.52 9.39
N TYR A 159 -16.22 19.75 9.78
CA TYR A 159 -16.30 18.62 10.71
C TYR A 159 -15.73 18.98 12.07
N VAL A 160 -16.35 18.46 13.14
CA VAL A 160 -15.90 18.69 14.53
C VAL A 160 -15.42 17.42 15.24
N SER A 161 -15.70 16.24 14.69
CA SER A 161 -15.25 14.94 15.21
C SER A 161 -15.24 13.88 14.11
N LEU A 162 -14.69 12.69 14.41
CA LEU A 162 -14.79 11.53 13.50
C LEU A 162 -16.24 11.09 13.31
N ASP A 163 -17.06 11.14 14.37
CA ASP A 163 -18.47 10.74 14.29
C ASP A 163 -19.27 11.68 13.40
N ASP A 164 -19.04 12.99 13.53
CA ASP A 164 -19.66 14.01 12.68
C ASP A 164 -19.28 13.80 11.20
N PHE A 165 -18.00 13.49 10.93
CA PHE A 165 -17.54 13.13 9.59
C PHE A 165 -18.24 11.86 9.06
N ILE A 166 -18.26 10.79 9.85
CA ILE A 166 -18.85 9.50 9.46
C ILE A 166 -20.35 9.67 9.17
N THR A 167 -21.08 10.44 9.97
CA THR A 167 -22.52 10.67 9.76
C THR A 167 -22.81 11.52 8.52
N LYS A 168 -21.99 12.55 8.24
CA LYS A 168 -22.20 13.45 7.09
C LYS A 168 -21.74 12.86 5.76
N VAL A 169 -20.63 12.10 5.78
CA VAL A 169 -19.97 11.59 4.58
C VAL A 169 -20.25 10.12 4.34
N GLU A 170 -20.54 9.32 5.37
CA GLU A 170 -20.81 7.89 5.29
C GLU A 170 -19.71 7.10 4.52
N PRO A 171 -18.42 7.27 4.87
CA PRO A 171 -17.34 6.56 4.22
C PRO A 171 -17.41 5.06 4.54
N THR A 172 -16.93 4.23 3.62
CA THR A 172 -16.63 2.83 3.93
C THR A 172 -15.50 2.74 4.95
N VAL A 173 -15.39 1.58 5.63
CA VAL A 173 -14.31 1.34 6.60
C VAL A 173 -12.92 1.51 5.95
N GLY A 174 -12.75 1.09 4.70
CA GLY A 174 -11.49 1.22 3.97
C GLY A 174 -11.15 2.67 3.63
N GLU A 175 -12.13 3.46 3.15
CA GLU A 175 -11.95 4.89 2.90
C GLU A 175 -11.61 5.65 4.18
N MET A 176 -12.26 5.29 5.30
CA MET A 176 -11.97 5.91 6.59
C MET A 176 -10.53 5.64 7.04
N PHE A 177 -10.06 4.39 6.95
CA PHE A 177 -8.65 4.09 7.24
C PHE A 177 -7.71 4.83 6.29
N CYS A 178 -8.00 4.89 4.99
CA CYS A 178 -7.18 5.62 4.02
C CYS A 178 -7.03 7.10 4.39
N LEU A 179 -8.14 7.79 4.69
CA LEU A 179 -8.13 9.20 5.08
C LEU A 179 -7.41 9.43 6.41
N ILE A 180 -7.59 8.56 7.39
CA ILE A 180 -6.86 8.62 8.67
C ILE A 180 -5.36 8.43 8.42
N GLU A 181 -4.97 7.40 7.66
CA GLU A 181 -3.59 7.08 7.30
C GLU A 181 -2.88 8.22 6.56
N CYS A 182 -3.61 9.02 5.79
CA CYS A 182 -3.10 10.24 5.17
C CYS A 182 -2.90 11.41 6.14
N GLY A 183 -3.39 11.31 7.38
CA GLY A 183 -3.30 12.37 8.38
C GLY A 183 -4.41 13.41 8.32
N CYS A 184 -5.48 13.19 7.53
CA CYS A 184 -6.57 14.15 7.31
C CYS A 184 -7.20 14.67 8.62
N PHE A 185 -7.19 13.87 9.69
CA PHE A 185 -7.84 14.18 10.96
C PHE A 185 -6.88 14.64 12.07
N ASN A 186 -5.58 14.74 11.80
CA ASN A 186 -4.56 15.03 12.82
C ASN A 186 -4.81 16.38 13.50
N LYS A 187 -5.07 17.43 12.71
CA LYS A 187 -5.37 18.78 13.21
C LYS A 187 -6.72 18.82 13.93
N LEU A 188 -7.74 18.15 13.38
CA LEU A 188 -9.08 18.11 13.96
C LEU A 188 -9.08 17.52 15.39
N LEU A 189 -8.35 16.42 15.59
CA LEU A 189 -8.34 15.69 16.86
C LEU A 189 -7.15 16.07 17.76
N ASN A 190 -6.19 16.84 17.25
CA ASN A 190 -4.92 17.14 17.90
C ASN A 190 -4.20 15.86 18.38
N LYS A 191 -4.06 14.90 17.46
CA LYS A 191 -3.47 13.56 17.71
C LYS A 191 -2.61 13.14 16.53
N THR A 192 -1.69 12.20 16.77
CA THR A 192 -0.92 11.60 15.69
C THR A 192 -1.77 10.63 14.88
N THR A 193 -1.36 10.36 13.64
CA THR A 193 -2.03 9.41 12.74
C THR A 193 -2.23 8.05 13.42
N GLU A 194 -1.21 7.50 14.08
CA GLU A 194 -1.26 6.20 14.75
C GLU A 194 -2.26 6.16 15.90
N GLN A 195 -2.33 7.24 16.68
CA GLN A 195 -3.32 7.35 17.76
C GLN A 195 -4.74 7.31 17.20
N ILE A 196 -4.99 8.00 16.08
CA ILE A 196 -6.32 8.05 15.47
C ILE A 196 -6.68 6.70 14.83
N VAL A 197 -5.74 6.04 14.13
CA VAL A 197 -5.92 4.67 13.62
C VAL A 197 -6.31 3.73 14.75
N TYR A 198 -5.59 3.77 15.87
CA TYR A 198 -5.87 2.93 17.02
C TYR A 198 -7.25 3.22 17.63
N LEU A 199 -7.59 4.50 17.85
CA LEU A 199 -8.90 4.90 18.38
C LEU A 199 -10.05 4.44 17.48
N TYR A 200 -9.92 4.60 16.16
CA TYR A 200 -10.95 4.17 15.22
C TYR A 200 -11.07 2.63 15.17
N ALA A 201 -9.95 1.92 15.18
CA ALA A 201 -9.95 0.45 15.23
C ALA A 201 -10.59 -0.08 16.54
N GLN A 202 -10.29 0.56 17.68
CA GLN A 202 -10.92 0.24 18.96
C GLN A 202 -12.43 0.47 18.93
N LYS A 203 -12.88 1.60 18.39
CA LYS A 203 -14.30 1.89 18.20
C LYS A 203 -15.00 0.79 17.40
N LEU A 204 -14.44 0.41 16.25
CA LEU A 204 -14.97 -0.68 15.43
C LEU A 204 -14.99 -2.01 16.20
N ALA A 205 -13.95 -2.31 16.99
CA ALA A 205 -13.90 -3.51 17.81
C ALA A 205 -14.96 -3.50 18.93
N GLU A 206 -15.27 -2.35 19.52
CA GLU A 206 -16.33 -2.19 20.50
C GLU A 206 -17.72 -2.43 19.90
N GLU A 207 -17.98 -1.88 18.72
CA GLU A 207 -19.24 -2.04 17.99
C GLU A 207 -19.45 -3.47 17.50
N ASN A 208 -18.40 -4.13 17.00
CA ASN A 208 -18.49 -5.46 16.37
C ASN A 208 -18.26 -6.62 17.34
N CYS A 209 -17.65 -6.37 18.50
CA CYS A 209 -17.44 -7.36 19.55
C CYS A 209 -18.12 -6.96 20.87
N PRO A 210 -19.47 -6.80 20.88
CA PRO A 210 -20.19 -6.52 22.10
C PRO A 210 -20.10 -7.70 23.07
N LEU A 211 -20.29 -7.39 24.36
CA LEU A 211 -20.36 -8.39 25.41
C LEU A 211 -21.57 -9.27 25.14
N LYS A 212 -21.34 -10.58 25.03
CA LYS A 212 -22.43 -11.55 24.83
C LYS A 212 -23.09 -11.87 26.16
N GLU A 213 -24.40 -12.11 26.13
CA GLU A 213 -25.13 -12.67 27.28
C GLU A 213 -24.74 -14.12 27.56
N LYS A 214 -24.46 -14.88 26.48
CA LYS A 214 -24.11 -16.30 26.55
C LYS A 214 -23.14 -16.70 25.44
N ILE A 215 -22.18 -17.56 25.79
CA ILE A 215 -21.25 -18.20 24.86
C ILE A 215 -21.90 -19.43 24.25
N THR A 216 -21.91 -19.47 22.90
CA THR A 216 -22.43 -20.60 22.12
C THR A 216 -21.33 -21.63 21.82
N ALA A 217 -21.71 -22.80 21.31
CA ALA A 217 -20.74 -23.82 20.85
C ALA A 217 -19.83 -23.34 19.72
N THR A 218 -20.34 -22.46 18.86
CA THR A 218 -19.56 -21.85 17.78
C THR A 218 -18.51 -20.90 18.34
N ASP A 219 -18.88 -20.10 19.33
CA ASP A 219 -17.95 -19.18 20.01
C ASP A 219 -16.83 -19.94 20.71
N LEU A 220 -17.18 -21.03 21.41
CA LEU A 220 -16.20 -21.90 22.08
C LEU A 220 -15.18 -22.48 21.09
N LYS A 221 -15.64 -23.00 19.95
CA LYS A 221 -14.72 -23.50 18.91
C LYS A 221 -13.81 -22.38 18.38
N LYS A 222 -14.36 -21.19 18.18
CA LYS A 222 -13.59 -20.04 17.68
C LYS A 222 -12.51 -19.60 18.68
N ILE A 223 -12.84 -19.38 19.95
CA ILE A 223 -11.85 -18.93 20.95
C ILE A 223 -10.72 -19.94 21.18
N VAL A 224 -11.01 -21.24 21.14
CA VAL A 224 -9.97 -22.28 21.27
C VAL A 224 -9.11 -22.34 20.01
N SER A 225 -9.68 -22.11 18.82
CA SER A 225 -8.88 -21.96 17.60
C SER A 225 -7.99 -20.72 17.59
N LEU A 226 -8.33 -19.70 18.38
CA LEU A 226 -7.52 -18.51 18.64
C LEU A 226 -6.47 -18.73 19.75
N GLY A 227 -6.29 -19.95 20.24
CA GLY A 227 -5.27 -20.31 21.21
C GLY A 227 -5.64 -20.05 22.68
N TYR A 228 -6.90 -19.74 22.99
CA TYR A 228 -7.33 -19.58 24.38
C TYR A 228 -7.53 -20.94 25.07
N GLU A 229 -6.62 -21.26 25.99
CA GLU A 229 -6.62 -22.53 26.72
C GLU A 229 -6.41 -22.32 28.23
N PRO A 230 -7.50 -22.14 29.02
CA PRO A 230 -7.35 -22.04 30.46
C PRO A 230 -6.80 -23.35 31.05
N GLU A 231 -5.70 -23.27 31.79
CA GLU A 231 -4.99 -24.45 32.33
C GLU A 231 -5.90 -25.35 33.15
N GLN A 232 -6.82 -24.76 33.92
CA GLN A 232 -7.80 -25.47 34.74
C GLN A 232 -8.83 -26.29 33.96
N PHE A 233 -8.94 -26.13 32.64
CA PHE A 233 -9.87 -26.85 31.76
C PHE A 233 -9.17 -27.61 30.62
N ASN A 234 -7.92 -28.06 30.84
CA ASN A 234 -7.11 -28.73 29.82
C ASN A 234 -7.80 -30.01 29.28
N THR A 235 -8.43 -30.80 30.16
CA THR A 235 -9.16 -32.01 29.77
C THR A 235 -10.32 -31.69 28.84
N GLU A 236 -11.14 -30.70 29.20
CA GLU A 236 -12.30 -30.23 28.45
C GLU A 236 -11.88 -29.68 27.07
N ILE A 237 -10.78 -28.93 27.02
CA ILE A 237 -10.22 -28.40 25.77
C ILE A 237 -9.71 -29.53 24.87
N ARG A 238 -9.02 -30.53 25.43
CA ARG A 238 -8.57 -31.70 24.66
C ARG A 238 -9.77 -32.43 24.06
N VAL A 239 -10.84 -32.62 24.82
CA VAL A 239 -12.08 -33.27 24.36
C VAL A 239 -12.79 -32.41 23.28
N LEU A 240 -12.78 -31.09 23.39
CA LEU A 240 -13.26 -30.18 22.35
C LEU A 240 -12.46 -30.31 21.06
N LYS A 241 -11.12 -30.26 21.14
CA LYS A 241 -10.21 -30.43 19.98
C LYS A 241 -10.42 -31.80 19.33
N TYR A 242 -10.57 -32.84 20.14
CA TYR A 242 -10.90 -34.18 19.69
C TYR A 242 -12.24 -34.21 18.93
N LYS A 243 -13.31 -33.61 19.48
CA LYS A 243 -14.59 -33.47 18.79
C LYS A 243 -14.46 -32.77 17.44
N MET A 244 -13.73 -31.64 17.40
CA MET A 244 -13.49 -30.89 16.16
C MET A 244 -12.78 -31.75 15.10
N TYR A 245 -11.84 -32.60 15.50
CA TYR A 245 -11.13 -33.50 14.61
C TYR A 245 -12.05 -34.62 14.08
N ILE A 246 -12.76 -35.35 14.94
CA ILE A 246 -13.60 -36.47 14.50
C ILE A 246 -14.83 -36.00 13.70
N ASP A 247 -15.38 -34.82 14.01
CA ASP A 247 -16.46 -34.20 13.23
C ASP A 247 -16.05 -33.95 11.79
N LYS A 248 -14.77 -33.61 11.57
CA LYS A 248 -14.21 -33.32 10.25
C LYS A 248 -13.76 -34.57 9.50
N ASN A 249 -13.13 -35.52 10.19
CA ASN A 249 -12.37 -36.59 9.54
C ASN A 249 -12.96 -38.00 9.69
N GLN A 250 -13.81 -38.26 10.69
CA GLN A 250 -14.22 -39.62 11.07
C GLN A 250 -15.74 -39.77 11.26
N LYS A 251 -16.51 -38.81 10.73
CA LYS A 251 -17.97 -38.77 10.85
C LYS A 251 -18.65 -39.48 9.69
N ASP A 252 -19.30 -40.60 9.97
CA ASP A 252 -20.19 -41.32 9.04
C ASP A 252 -21.62 -40.81 9.24
N SER A 253 -21.94 -39.73 8.52
CA SER A 253 -23.25 -39.06 8.65
C SER A 253 -24.42 -39.93 8.18
N ALA A 254 -24.20 -40.81 7.20
CA ALA A 254 -25.24 -41.70 6.69
C ALA A 254 -25.74 -42.67 7.76
N ASN A 255 -24.82 -43.20 8.57
CA ASN A 255 -25.12 -44.16 9.62
C ASN A 255 -25.17 -43.54 11.04
N LYS A 256 -25.13 -42.20 11.13
CA LYS A 256 -25.18 -41.43 12.39
C LYS A 256 -24.16 -41.91 13.45
N ARG A 257 -22.94 -42.22 13.00
CA ARG A 257 -21.86 -42.73 13.83
C ARG A 257 -20.52 -42.08 13.52
N TYR A 258 -19.57 -42.20 14.43
CA TYR A 258 -18.16 -42.00 14.16
C TYR A 258 -17.48 -43.35 13.93
N LEU A 259 -16.54 -43.41 12.99
CA LEU A 259 -15.70 -44.57 12.72
C LEU A 259 -14.25 -44.20 13.06
N LEU A 260 -13.81 -44.60 14.26
CA LEU A 260 -12.47 -44.30 14.74
C LEU A 260 -11.50 -45.32 14.18
N THR A 261 -10.75 -44.91 13.17
CA THR A 261 -9.74 -45.74 12.49
C THR A 261 -8.32 -45.39 12.93
N ASP A 262 -8.07 -44.14 13.32
CA ASP A 262 -6.76 -43.66 13.75
C ASP A 262 -6.41 -44.14 15.18
N GLU A 263 -5.20 -44.70 15.34
CA GLU A 263 -4.69 -45.20 16.63
C GLU A 263 -4.69 -44.15 17.74
N THR A 264 -4.31 -42.92 17.41
CA THR A 264 -4.28 -41.82 18.39
C THR A 264 -5.70 -41.49 18.86
N CYS A 265 -6.65 -41.47 17.92
CA CYS A 265 -8.06 -41.22 18.20
C CYS A 265 -8.69 -42.33 19.04
N LYS A 266 -8.36 -43.59 18.77
CA LYS A 266 -8.81 -44.75 19.56
C LYS A 266 -8.28 -44.66 20.99
N LYS A 267 -6.98 -44.42 21.17
CA LYS A 267 -6.36 -44.24 22.51
C LYS A 267 -7.00 -43.09 23.27
N PHE A 268 -7.20 -41.94 22.61
CA PHE A 268 -7.85 -40.79 23.22
C PHE A 268 -9.29 -41.12 23.65
N PHE A 269 -10.07 -41.76 22.79
CA PHE A 269 -11.43 -42.20 23.12
C PHE A 269 -11.47 -43.12 24.34
N MET A 270 -10.59 -44.13 24.38
CA MET A 270 -10.53 -45.07 25.50
C MET A 270 -10.23 -44.37 26.83
N VAL A 271 -9.27 -43.44 26.84
CA VAL A 271 -8.83 -42.77 28.07
C VAL A 271 -9.84 -41.73 28.58
N TYR A 272 -10.45 -40.95 27.68
CA TYR A 272 -11.18 -39.74 28.09
C TYR A 272 -12.71 -39.82 27.92
N ILE A 273 -13.23 -40.82 27.20
CA ILE A 273 -14.63 -40.82 26.76
C ILE A 273 -15.31 -42.18 27.00
N SER A 274 -14.60 -43.30 26.87
CA SER A 274 -15.20 -44.64 26.91
C SER A 274 -15.91 -44.98 28.23
N ASP A 275 -15.43 -44.44 29.36
CA ASP A 275 -16.04 -44.63 30.70
C ASP A 275 -17.45 -44.02 30.80
N LYS A 276 -17.79 -43.08 29.92
CA LYS A 276 -19.10 -42.43 29.85
C LYS A 276 -20.08 -43.11 28.90
N LEU A 277 -19.64 -44.13 28.16
CA LEU A 277 -20.49 -44.87 27.21
C LEU A 277 -20.65 -46.33 27.64
N ASN A 278 -21.77 -46.94 27.25
CA ASN A 278 -22.12 -48.30 27.60
C ASN A 278 -22.11 -49.22 26.37
N MET A 279 -21.15 -50.16 26.35
CA MET A 279 -21.02 -51.16 25.29
C MET A 279 -22.23 -52.09 25.19
N GLY A 280 -22.85 -52.44 26.33
CA GLY A 280 -24.06 -53.27 26.40
C GLY A 280 -25.33 -52.59 25.85
N LYS A 281 -25.31 -51.26 25.66
CA LYS A 281 -26.37 -50.50 24.98
C LYS A 281 -26.01 -50.15 23.53
N SER A 282 -24.92 -50.72 23.01
CA SER A 282 -24.39 -50.43 21.68
C SER A 282 -24.10 -48.93 21.46
N GLU A 283 -23.72 -48.20 22.51
CA GLU A 283 -23.33 -46.79 22.41
C GLU A 283 -21.95 -46.65 21.75
N TYR A 284 -21.09 -47.64 21.94
CA TYR A 284 -19.90 -47.90 21.13
C TYR A 284 -19.68 -49.41 20.96
N TYR A 285 -18.97 -49.81 19.90
CA TYR A 285 -18.72 -51.21 19.54
C TYR A 285 -17.46 -51.35 18.68
N TYR A 286 -16.92 -52.56 18.60
CA TYR A 286 -15.79 -52.90 17.74
C TYR A 286 -16.28 -53.44 16.40
N LEU A 287 -15.66 -53.00 15.32
CA LEU A 287 -15.83 -53.50 13.97
C LEU A 287 -14.57 -54.30 13.56
N PRO A 288 -14.63 -55.08 12.46
CA PRO A 288 -13.45 -55.69 11.86
C PRO A 288 -12.36 -54.65 11.56
N ASP A 289 -11.12 -55.11 11.42
CA ASP A 289 -9.94 -54.27 11.13
C ASP A 289 -9.62 -53.21 12.21
N ASP A 290 -9.95 -53.52 13.46
CA ASP A 290 -9.63 -52.71 14.65
C ASP A 290 -10.20 -51.28 14.60
N VAL A 291 -11.44 -51.16 14.12
CA VAL A 291 -12.19 -49.90 14.05
C VAL A 291 -13.18 -49.82 15.22
N ILE A 292 -13.24 -48.66 15.88
CA ILE A 292 -14.24 -48.40 16.93
C ILE A 292 -15.40 -47.60 16.34
N GLY A 293 -16.59 -48.17 16.35
CA GLY A 293 -17.84 -47.49 16.01
C GLY A 293 -18.43 -46.80 17.24
N VAL A 294 -18.74 -45.51 17.14
CA VAL A 294 -19.36 -44.74 18.24
C VAL A 294 -20.64 -44.05 17.75
N LYS A 295 -21.76 -44.24 18.44
CA LYS A 295 -23.02 -43.58 18.08
C LYS A 295 -22.93 -42.08 18.36
N ILE A 296 -23.24 -41.22 17.37
CA ILE A 296 -23.10 -39.75 17.50
C ILE A 296 -23.90 -39.23 18.70
N THR A 297 -25.14 -39.68 18.88
CA THR A 297 -26.00 -39.20 19.98
C THR A 297 -25.44 -39.57 21.37
N ALA A 298 -24.80 -40.74 21.49
CA ALA A 298 -24.19 -41.17 22.74
C ALA A 298 -22.93 -40.37 23.03
N PHE A 299 -22.09 -40.17 22.00
CA PHE A 299 -20.93 -39.30 22.07
C PHE A 299 -21.30 -37.88 22.46
N GLU A 300 -22.32 -37.28 21.84
CA GLU A 300 -22.76 -35.91 22.15
C GLU A 300 -23.21 -35.76 23.61
N LYS A 301 -23.88 -36.77 24.16
CA LYS A 301 -24.29 -36.78 25.57
C LYS A 301 -23.08 -36.84 26.51
N ALA A 302 -22.12 -37.72 26.24
CA ALA A 302 -20.87 -37.81 26.99
C ALA A 302 -20.06 -36.51 26.89
N TYR A 303 -19.88 -35.99 25.68
CA TYR A 303 -19.22 -34.73 25.38
C TYR A 303 -19.84 -33.55 26.14
N ASN A 304 -21.18 -33.42 26.10
CA ASN A 304 -21.88 -32.33 26.78
C ASN A 304 -21.70 -32.39 28.31
N THR A 305 -21.53 -33.59 28.87
CA THR A 305 -21.26 -33.77 30.30
C THR A 305 -19.84 -33.32 30.64
N ILE A 306 -18.85 -33.70 29.81
CA ILE A 306 -17.44 -33.37 30.03
C ILE A 306 -17.18 -31.87 29.85
N ILE A 307 -17.75 -31.24 28.82
CA ILE A 307 -17.47 -29.84 28.47
C ILE A 307 -18.18 -28.82 29.39
N GLN A 308 -19.12 -29.29 30.23
CA GLN A 308 -19.99 -28.40 31.00
C GLN A 308 -19.27 -27.46 31.98
N PRO A 309 -18.22 -27.88 32.72
CA PRO A 309 -17.46 -26.98 33.58
C PRO A 309 -16.84 -25.81 32.82
N LEU A 310 -16.27 -26.08 31.64
CA LEU A 310 -15.73 -25.05 30.76
C LEU A 310 -16.82 -24.07 30.29
N TYR A 311 -18.01 -24.57 29.91
CA TYR A 311 -19.13 -23.69 29.56
C TYR A 311 -19.60 -22.82 30.71
N GLN A 312 -19.67 -23.36 31.93
CA GLN A 312 -20.07 -22.61 33.12
C GLN A 312 -19.08 -21.47 33.39
N TYR A 313 -17.78 -21.75 33.30
CA TYR A 313 -16.76 -20.72 33.43
C TYR A 313 -16.86 -19.65 32.32
N LEU A 314 -16.98 -20.04 31.06
CA LEU A 314 -17.05 -19.08 29.94
C LEU A 314 -18.31 -18.21 29.98
N ASN A 315 -19.39 -18.69 30.61
CA ASN A 315 -20.61 -17.93 30.84
C ASN A 315 -20.63 -17.20 32.19
N SER A 316 -19.57 -17.28 32.99
CA SER A 316 -19.40 -16.42 34.17
C SER A 316 -19.09 -14.99 33.73
N PRO A 317 -19.31 -13.97 34.60
CA PRO A 317 -18.97 -12.58 34.29
C PRO A 317 -17.51 -12.40 33.83
N ASP A 318 -16.57 -13.11 34.45
CA ASP A 318 -15.16 -13.04 34.11
C ASP A 318 -14.84 -13.76 32.80
N GLY A 319 -15.47 -14.93 32.57
CA GLY A 319 -15.34 -15.67 31.32
C GLY A 319 -15.88 -14.88 30.13
N LEU A 320 -17.04 -14.24 30.26
CA LEU A 320 -17.64 -13.42 29.21
C LEU A 320 -16.75 -12.23 28.84
N LYS A 321 -16.20 -11.54 29.84
CA LYS A 321 -15.23 -10.44 29.62
C LYS A 321 -13.96 -10.93 28.94
N LYS A 322 -13.43 -12.09 29.36
CA LYS A 322 -12.21 -12.66 28.76
C LYS A 322 -12.44 -13.10 27.32
N VAL A 323 -13.58 -13.71 27.01
CA VAL A 323 -13.96 -14.07 25.64
C VAL A 323 -14.14 -12.81 24.79
N GLN A 324 -14.75 -11.76 25.32
CA GLN A 324 -14.88 -10.48 24.63
C GLN A 324 -13.51 -9.89 24.29
N SER A 325 -12.56 -9.89 25.25
CA SER A 325 -11.22 -9.35 25.01
C SER A 325 -10.51 -10.10 23.88
N ILE A 326 -10.53 -11.45 23.90
CA ILE A 326 -9.91 -12.28 22.85
C ILE A 326 -10.54 -12.00 21.47
N ARG A 327 -11.87 -11.85 21.42
CA ARG A 327 -12.56 -11.50 20.18
C ARG A 327 -12.15 -10.13 19.66
N LYS A 328 -12.02 -9.14 20.56
CA LYS A 328 -11.53 -7.79 20.22
C LYS A 328 -10.09 -7.84 19.71
N ASP A 329 -9.20 -8.54 20.40
CA ASP A 329 -7.79 -8.67 20.02
C ASP A 329 -7.65 -9.28 18.62
N ASN A 330 -8.36 -10.38 18.35
CA ASN A 330 -8.39 -10.99 17.02
C ASN A 330 -9.00 -10.06 15.96
N PHE A 331 -10.07 -9.35 16.27
CA PHE A 331 -10.69 -8.41 15.33
C PHE A 331 -9.76 -7.23 15.00
N LEU A 332 -9.04 -6.71 16.00
CA LEU A 332 -8.02 -5.67 15.81
C LEU A 332 -6.86 -6.19 14.95
N GLU A 333 -6.44 -7.44 15.14
CA GLU A 333 -5.42 -8.06 14.30
C GLU A 333 -5.89 -8.24 12.85
N GLU A 334 -7.14 -8.68 12.63
CA GLU A 334 -7.77 -8.76 11.32
C GLU A 334 -7.84 -7.38 10.64
N LEU A 335 -8.25 -6.34 11.37
CA LEU A 335 -8.28 -4.96 10.86
C LEU A 335 -6.88 -4.45 10.51
N ARG A 336 -5.90 -4.67 11.40
CA ARG A 336 -4.51 -4.27 11.17
C ARG A 336 -3.95 -4.92 9.91
N ASN A 337 -4.10 -6.23 9.80
CA ASN A 337 -3.60 -7.00 8.66
C ASN A 337 -4.26 -6.58 7.34
N LYS A 338 -5.53 -6.14 7.40
CA LYS A 338 -6.29 -5.73 6.23
C LYS A 338 -6.04 -4.29 5.80
N TYR A 339 -5.98 -3.34 6.73
CA TYR A 339 -6.04 -1.91 6.42
C TYR A 339 -4.74 -1.16 6.74
N TYR A 340 -4.14 -1.38 7.93
CA TYR A 340 -3.07 -0.52 8.47
C TYR A 340 -1.83 -1.31 8.93
N THR A 341 -1.24 -2.12 8.05
CA THR A 341 0.07 -2.74 8.30
C THR A 341 1.22 -1.76 8.04
N GLY A 342 2.36 -1.97 8.68
CA GLY A 342 3.55 -1.12 8.50
C GLY A 342 3.60 0.08 9.45
N THR A 343 4.40 1.07 9.05
CA THR A 343 4.66 2.32 9.77
C THR A 343 3.86 3.49 9.17
N CYS A 344 3.81 4.64 9.85
CA CYS A 344 3.17 5.84 9.31
C CYS A 344 3.74 6.27 7.96
N ALA A 345 5.07 6.17 7.78
CA ALA A 345 5.71 6.45 6.49
C ALA A 345 5.21 5.50 5.39
N ASP A 346 5.03 4.21 5.70
CA ASP A 346 4.48 3.24 4.74
C ASP A 346 3.04 3.60 4.34
N TRP A 347 2.23 4.07 5.29
CA TRP A 347 0.87 4.53 5.03
C TRP A 347 0.82 5.77 4.15
N GLN A 348 1.67 6.75 4.45
CA GLN A 348 1.81 7.97 3.66
C GLN A 348 2.21 7.64 2.22
N PHE A 349 3.21 6.78 2.01
CA PHE A 349 3.61 6.40 0.66
C PHE A 349 2.54 5.58 -0.07
N LYS A 350 1.92 4.62 0.62
CA LYS A 350 0.84 3.77 0.07
C LYS A 350 -0.29 4.62 -0.51
N ASN A 351 -0.67 5.69 0.20
CA ASN A 351 -1.84 6.49 -0.15
C ASN A 351 -1.50 7.77 -0.92
N MET A 352 -0.31 8.37 -0.75
CA MET A 352 0.06 9.68 -1.32
C MET A 352 1.32 9.66 -2.19
N CYS A 353 2.02 8.51 -2.30
CA CYS A 353 3.32 8.38 -2.99
C CYS A 353 4.35 9.44 -2.54
N PHE A 354 4.26 9.80 -1.27
CA PHE A 354 4.98 10.89 -0.63
C PHE A 354 5.34 10.48 0.80
N TYR A 355 6.52 10.90 1.26
CA TYR A 355 6.95 10.74 2.65
C TYR A 355 6.98 12.10 3.33
N ARG A 356 6.11 12.33 4.32
CA ARG A 356 6.29 13.43 5.27
C ARG A 356 7.31 13.05 6.33
N ASP A 357 7.18 11.82 6.83
CA ASP A 357 8.07 11.22 7.81
C ASP A 357 9.17 10.42 7.12
N LYS A 358 10.40 10.46 7.66
CA LYS A 358 11.56 9.78 7.08
C LYS A 358 11.37 8.25 7.13
N PRO A 359 11.26 7.54 6.00
CA PRO A 359 11.12 6.09 5.99
C PRO A 359 12.44 5.39 6.36
N ALA A 360 12.35 4.13 6.78
CA ALA A 360 13.52 3.32 7.14
C ALA A 360 14.55 3.21 6.00
N ILE A 361 14.11 3.26 4.73
CA ILE A 361 14.99 3.24 3.56
C ILE A 361 16.02 4.37 3.52
N PHE A 362 15.70 5.52 4.10
CA PHE A 362 16.62 6.65 4.13
C PHE A 362 17.67 6.56 5.26
N ASN A 363 17.66 5.48 6.04
CA ASN A 363 18.70 5.17 7.03
C ASN A 363 19.70 4.12 6.54
N ILE A 364 19.59 3.66 5.28
CA ILE A 364 20.54 2.73 4.70
C ILE A 364 21.96 3.32 4.69
N ASN A 365 22.96 2.49 5.03
CA ASN A 365 24.36 2.92 5.08
C ASN A 365 24.88 3.17 3.67
N LYS A 366 24.84 4.44 3.24
CA LYS A 366 25.21 4.83 1.88
C LYS A 366 26.63 4.42 1.49
N ILE A 367 27.59 4.55 2.41
CA ILE A 367 28.99 4.19 2.17
C ILE A 367 29.13 2.68 1.95
N MET A 368 28.52 1.88 2.82
CA MET A 368 28.59 0.41 2.75
C MET A 368 28.07 -0.15 1.42
N TYR A 369 27.04 0.49 0.85
CA TYR A 369 26.38 0.03 -0.37
C TYR A 369 26.77 0.84 -1.63
N ASN A 370 27.73 1.76 -1.53
CA ASN A 370 28.15 2.68 -2.59
C ASN A 370 26.97 3.49 -3.18
N ILE A 371 26.05 3.92 -2.31
CA ILE A 371 24.88 4.71 -2.67
C ILE A 371 25.28 6.17 -2.75
N VAL A 372 24.95 6.80 -3.87
CA VAL A 372 25.24 8.21 -4.13
C VAL A 372 23.95 8.96 -4.41
N ASN A 373 23.98 10.26 -4.19
CA ASN A 373 22.93 11.15 -4.67
C ASN A 373 23.06 11.28 -6.20
N PHE A 374 21.96 11.03 -6.91
CA PHE A 374 21.93 11.13 -8.37
C PHE A 374 22.37 12.51 -8.88
N ASN A 375 21.94 13.57 -8.20
CA ASN A 375 22.22 14.95 -8.62
C ASN A 375 23.70 15.33 -8.50
N ASP A 376 24.47 14.61 -7.67
CA ASP A 376 25.90 14.84 -7.47
C ASP A 376 26.76 14.09 -8.51
N LEU A 377 26.16 13.21 -9.30
CA LEU A 377 26.87 12.49 -10.36
C LEU A 377 27.07 13.39 -11.59
N PRO A 378 28.22 13.28 -12.29
CA PRO A 378 28.42 13.98 -13.55
C PRO A 378 27.41 13.50 -14.60
N GLU A 379 26.91 14.42 -15.42
CA GLU A 379 25.94 14.10 -16.48
C GLU A 379 26.53 13.19 -17.56
N THR A 380 27.85 13.20 -17.70
CA THR A 380 28.60 12.36 -18.64
C THR A 380 28.66 10.92 -18.17
N PHE A 381 28.37 10.01 -19.09
CA PHE A 381 28.45 8.57 -18.86
C PHE A 381 29.86 8.11 -18.47
N ASP A 382 29.99 7.52 -17.28
CA ASP A 382 31.20 6.83 -16.85
C ASP A 382 30.96 5.32 -16.84
N SER A 383 31.70 4.58 -17.68
CA SER A 383 31.61 3.12 -17.78
C SER A 383 32.44 2.38 -16.73
N LYS A 384 33.36 3.07 -16.04
CA LYS A 384 34.30 2.48 -15.09
C LYS A 384 33.83 2.64 -13.65
N ASN A 385 33.12 3.72 -13.35
CA ASN A 385 32.63 4.03 -12.00
C ASN A 385 31.13 3.70 -11.86
N ILE A 386 30.84 2.44 -11.51
CA ILE A 386 29.48 2.01 -11.17
C ILE A 386 29.19 2.33 -9.70
N CYS A 387 28.12 3.07 -9.47
CA CYS A 387 27.60 3.41 -8.14
C CYS A 387 26.19 2.84 -7.96
N ALA A 388 25.55 3.11 -6.83
CA ALA A 388 24.19 2.70 -6.55
C ALA A 388 23.27 3.90 -6.27
N VAL A 389 21.99 3.72 -6.58
CA VAL A 389 20.89 4.51 -6.03
C VAL A 389 19.94 3.57 -5.30
N ALA A 390 19.32 4.02 -4.21
CA ALA A 390 18.33 3.24 -3.48
C ALA A 390 17.12 4.11 -3.17
N GLY A 391 15.94 3.53 -3.30
CA GLY A 391 14.68 4.24 -3.09
C GLY A 391 13.47 3.33 -3.16
N THR A 392 12.32 3.93 -2.93
CA THR A 392 11.02 3.26 -3.01
C THR A 392 10.46 3.45 -4.41
N VAL A 393 10.01 2.36 -5.04
CA VAL A 393 9.40 2.40 -6.37
C VAL A 393 8.08 3.16 -6.33
N ILE A 394 7.97 4.23 -7.12
CA ILE A 394 6.72 4.99 -7.32
C ILE A 394 5.90 4.34 -8.44
N GLY A 395 6.56 4.04 -9.55
CA GLY A 395 5.95 3.51 -10.76
C GLY A 395 6.99 2.99 -11.74
N ALA A 396 6.52 2.29 -12.77
CA ALA A 396 7.37 1.74 -13.81
C ALA A 396 6.70 1.88 -15.18
N ASN A 397 7.42 2.44 -16.15
CA ASN A 397 6.99 2.56 -17.53
C ASN A 397 7.50 1.35 -18.33
N ASN A 398 6.59 0.44 -18.69
CA ASN A 398 6.91 -0.80 -19.38
C ASN A 398 7.46 -0.57 -20.79
N GLY A 399 6.90 0.38 -21.54
CA GLY A 399 7.33 0.67 -22.91
C GLY A 399 8.72 1.30 -22.96
N LYS A 400 9.00 2.21 -22.02
CA LYS A 400 10.31 2.87 -21.90
C LYS A 400 11.30 2.05 -21.05
N HIS A 401 10.91 0.96 -20.38
CA HIS A 401 11.77 0.21 -19.44
C HIS A 401 12.41 1.12 -18.37
N VAL A 402 11.64 2.08 -17.85
CA VAL A 402 12.06 3.04 -16.84
C VAL A 402 11.33 2.76 -15.54
N VAL A 403 12.03 2.83 -14.41
CA VAL A 403 11.43 2.74 -13.06
C VAL A 403 11.72 4.04 -12.34
N SER A 404 10.69 4.66 -11.77
CA SER A 404 10.83 5.89 -10.99
C SER A 404 11.00 5.56 -9.51
N LEU A 405 12.12 5.97 -8.94
CA LEU A 405 12.47 5.72 -7.53
C LEU A 405 12.42 7.00 -6.72
N LEU A 406 11.68 6.99 -5.61
CA LEU A 406 11.76 8.04 -4.60
C LEU A 406 12.97 7.80 -3.69
N THR A 407 13.97 8.66 -3.79
CA THR A 407 15.17 8.65 -2.92
C THR A 407 15.06 9.74 -1.86
N ASP A 408 16.06 9.85 -0.99
CA ASP A 408 16.12 10.92 0.01
C ASP A 408 16.49 12.29 -0.58
N THR A 409 16.80 12.35 -1.88
CA THR A 409 17.16 13.58 -2.60
C THR A 409 16.24 13.86 -3.81
N GLY A 410 15.12 13.15 -3.92
CA GLY A 410 14.10 13.37 -4.93
C GLY A 410 13.80 12.12 -5.78
N VAL A 411 13.13 12.31 -6.92
CA VAL A 411 12.80 11.20 -7.82
C VAL A 411 13.94 10.95 -8.81
N VAL A 412 14.36 9.69 -8.92
CA VAL A 412 15.36 9.24 -9.89
C VAL A 412 14.70 8.29 -10.90
N GLU A 413 14.80 8.64 -12.18
CA GLU A 413 14.38 7.76 -13.27
C GLU A 413 15.50 6.78 -13.62
N VAL A 414 15.21 5.49 -13.42
CA VAL A 414 16.17 4.40 -13.64
C VAL A 414 15.84 3.67 -14.93
N LYS A 415 16.73 3.76 -15.92
CA LYS A 415 16.58 3.11 -17.22
C LYS A 415 17.23 1.73 -17.22
N PHE A 416 16.47 0.71 -17.62
CA PHE A 416 16.95 -0.66 -17.79
C PHE A 416 17.03 -1.05 -19.27
N TYR A 417 17.88 -2.03 -19.58
CA TYR A 417 17.76 -2.77 -20.83
C TYR A 417 16.64 -3.82 -20.73
N ALA A 418 16.04 -4.18 -21.86
CA ALA A 418 14.82 -4.97 -21.94
C ALA A 418 14.86 -6.26 -21.10
N GLU A 419 15.89 -7.08 -21.25
CA GLU A 419 16.00 -8.36 -20.54
C GLU A 419 16.08 -8.19 -19.02
N ALA A 420 16.85 -7.21 -18.52
CA ALA A 420 16.90 -6.91 -17.08
C ALA A 420 15.54 -6.41 -16.58
N TYR A 421 14.90 -5.51 -17.34
CA TYR A 421 13.60 -4.97 -16.97
C TYR A 421 12.57 -6.10 -16.78
N ILE A 422 12.43 -6.98 -17.78
CA ILE A 422 11.51 -8.12 -17.74
C ILE A 422 11.82 -9.05 -16.57
N LYS A 423 13.11 -9.36 -16.33
CA LYS A 423 13.55 -10.25 -15.25
C LYS A 423 13.11 -9.77 -13.86
N TYR A 424 13.18 -8.47 -13.58
CA TYR A 424 12.85 -7.93 -12.26
C TYR A 424 11.38 -7.50 -12.15
N ASN A 425 10.72 -7.20 -13.27
CA ASN A 425 9.30 -6.83 -13.30
C ASN A 425 8.34 -8.04 -13.30
N GLN A 426 8.81 -9.24 -13.67
CA GLN A 426 7.95 -10.42 -13.74
C GLN A 426 7.34 -10.80 -12.38
N LYS A 427 6.09 -11.26 -12.39
CA LYS A 427 5.43 -11.92 -11.24
C LYS A 427 5.51 -13.44 -11.40
N ILE A 428 6.18 -14.11 -10.46
CA ILE A 428 6.43 -15.55 -10.47
C ILE A 428 5.42 -16.22 -9.54
N SER A 429 4.64 -17.15 -10.06
CA SER A 429 3.61 -17.89 -9.31
C SER A 429 3.65 -19.38 -9.63
N THR A 430 3.32 -20.22 -8.66
CA THR A 430 3.08 -21.65 -8.84
C THR A 430 1.59 -21.96 -8.68
N VAL A 431 1.15 -23.11 -9.22
CA VAL A 431 -0.21 -23.62 -9.06
C VAL A 431 -0.11 -24.96 -8.35
N ASP A 432 -0.82 -25.08 -7.25
CA ASP A 432 -0.94 -26.35 -6.55
C ASP A 432 -1.81 -27.32 -7.37
N SER A 433 -1.21 -28.40 -7.85
CA SER A 433 -1.86 -29.43 -8.68
C SER A 433 -3.04 -30.13 -7.99
N ALA A 434 -3.12 -30.10 -6.65
CA ALA A 434 -4.20 -30.73 -5.91
C ALA A 434 -5.38 -29.77 -5.66
N THR A 435 -5.13 -28.47 -5.54
CA THR A 435 -6.15 -27.48 -5.16
C THR A 435 -6.49 -26.47 -6.26
N ASN A 436 -5.77 -26.49 -7.40
CA ASN A 436 -5.79 -25.47 -8.46
C ASN A 436 -5.57 -24.03 -7.94
N LYS A 437 -5.04 -23.87 -6.73
CA LYS A 437 -4.82 -22.56 -6.11
C LYS A 437 -3.48 -21.99 -6.59
N LYS A 438 -3.52 -20.80 -7.19
CA LYS A 438 -2.33 -20.05 -7.60
C LYS A 438 -1.72 -19.34 -6.39
N THR A 439 -0.45 -19.57 -6.12
CA THR A 439 0.33 -18.89 -5.08
C THR A 439 1.47 -18.12 -5.71
N VAL A 440 1.66 -16.86 -5.29
CA VAL A 440 2.75 -16.00 -5.78
C VAL A 440 4.01 -16.38 -5.01
N LEU A 441 5.05 -16.83 -5.72
CA LEU A 441 6.36 -17.20 -5.17
C LEU A 441 7.31 -15.99 -5.10
N ASP A 442 7.22 -15.08 -6.07
CA ASP A 442 7.98 -13.84 -6.11
C ASP A 442 7.19 -12.77 -6.87
N ASP A 443 6.89 -11.66 -6.22
CA ASP A 443 6.16 -10.57 -6.85
C ASP A 443 7.10 -9.68 -7.67
N SER A 444 6.57 -8.78 -8.50
CA SER A 444 7.43 -7.81 -9.22
C SER A 444 8.28 -7.00 -8.23
N TRP A 445 9.57 -6.82 -8.51
CA TRP A 445 10.42 -5.91 -7.71
C TRP A 445 10.22 -4.45 -8.11
N PHE A 446 9.53 -4.19 -9.23
CA PHE A 446 9.17 -2.84 -9.68
C PHE A 446 7.71 -2.50 -9.37
N LYS A 447 7.07 -3.25 -8.46
CA LYS A 447 5.76 -2.86 -7.94
C LYS A 447 5.91 -1.61 -7.06
N ARG A 448 4.91 -0.74 -7.11
CA ARG A 448 4.83 0.44 -6.25
C ARG A 448 4.98 0.06 -4.77
N GLY A 449 5.79 0.82 -4.04
CA GLY A 449 6.11 0.58 -2.63
C GLY A 449 7.23 -0.42 -2.39
N ALA A 450 7.76 -1.09 -3.42
CA ALA A 450 8.94 -1.93 -3.27
C ALA A 450 10.19 -1.07 -3.04
N ASN A 451 10.99 -1.46 -2.05
CA ASN A 451 12.27 -0.83 -1.76
C ASN A 451 13.37 -1.56 -2.53
N ILE A 452 14.10 -0.84 -3.39
CA ILE A 452 15.16 -1.45 -4.20
C ILE A 452 16.44 -0.63 -4.14
N ILE A 453 17.56 -1.34 -4.34
CA ILE A 453 18.85 -0.76 -4.68
C ILE A 453 19.16 -1.11 -6.13
N VAL A 454 19.64 -0.12 -6.91
CA VAL A 454 20.03 -0.32 -8.31
C VAL A 454 21.46 0.18 -8.52
N TYR A 455 22.28 -0.64 -9.15
CA TYR A 455 23.63 -0.28 -9.55
C TYR A 455 23.66 0.22 -10.99
N GLY A 456 24.46 1.25 -11.27
CA GLY A 456 24.48 1.93 -12.56
C GLY A 456 25.40 3.15 -12.60
N SER A 457 25.17 3.98 -13.61
CA SER A 457 25.80 5.29 -13.75
C SER A 457 24.83 6.30 -14.36
N ARG A 458 25.06 7.60 -14.11
CA ARG A 458 24.26 8.68 -14.69
C ARG A 458 24.53 8.79 -16.19
N ARG A 459 23.46 9.04 -16.95
CA ARG A 459 23.51 9.40 -18.36
C ARG A 459 22.47 10.50 -18.56
N GLU A 460 22.94 11.74 -18.70
CA GLU A 460 22.07 12.91 -18.79
C GLU A 460 21.12 12.97 -17.56
N ASN A 461 19.82 12.86 -17.80
CA ASN A 461 18.78 12.97 -16.78
C ASN A 461 18.29 11.61 -16.24
N VAL A 462 18.92 10.50 -16.64
CA VAL A 462 18.52 9.15 -16.17
C VAL A 462 19.68 8.41 -15.51
N PHE A 463 19.34 7.51 -14.59
CA PHE A 463 20.28 6.54 -14.03
C PHE A 463 20.23 5.24 -14.84
N ALA A 464 21.28 4.94 -15.60
CA ALA A 464 21.33 3.75 -16.44
C ALA A 464 21.79 2.53 -15.64
N ALA A 465 20.88 1.56 -15.44
CA ALA A 465 21.16 0.34 -14.68
C ALA A 465 22.21 -0.55 -15.37
N ARG A 466 23.18 -1.05 -14.59
CA ARG A 466 24.31 -1.86 -15.07
C ARG A 466 24.65 -2.98 -14.09
N ASN A 467 25.31 -4.01 -14.62
CA ASN A 467 25.86 -5.09 -13.81
C ASN A 467 27.11 -4.58 -13.08
N PHE A 468 27.02 -4.46 -11.77
CA PHE A 468 28.15 -4.25 -10.86
C PHE A 468 28.80 -5.58 -10.52
N LYS A 469 30.11 -5.68 -10.70
CA LYS A 469 30.88 -6.86 -10.31
C LYS A 469 31.20 -6.78 -8.81
N ALA A 470 30.48 -7.55 -8.01
CA ALA A 470 30.72 -7.67 -6.58
C ALA A 470 31.91 -8.61 -6.29
N GLU A 471 32.29 -8.67 -5.01
CA GLU A 471 33.29 -9.62 -4.53
C GLU A 471 32.94 -11.08 -4.93
N ARG A 472 33.97 -11.88 -5.19
CA ARG A 472 33.85 -13.28 -5.65
C ARG A 472 33.23 -13.47 -7.04
N GLY A 473 33.12 -12.41 -7.84
CA GLY A 473 32.78 -12.50 -9.27
C GLY A 473 31.28 -12.57 -9.57
N TYR A 474 30.41 -12.35 -8.57
CA TYR A 474 28.98 -12.25 -8.79
C TYR A 474 28.60 -10.87 -9.33
N TYR A 475 27.66 -10.82 -10.28
CA TYR A 475 27.13 -9.56 -10.80
C TYR A 475 25.83 -9.19 -10.09
N ARG A 476 25.71 -7.93 -9.68
CA ARG A 476 24.53 -7.34 -9.05
C ARG A 476 24.06 -6.17 -9.90
N MET A 477 22.75 -6.06 -10.12
CA MET A 477 22.17 -4.91 -10.81
C MET A 477 21.04 -4.32 -9.99
N VAL A 478 20.10 -5.17 -9.58
CA VAL A 478 19.00 -4.80 -8.71
C VAL A 478 19.05 -5.70 -7.49
N GLY A 479 18.82 -5.12 -6.32
CA GLY A 479 18.54 -5.86 -5.09
C GLY A 479 17.23 -5.39 -4.48
N LEU A 480 16.37 -6.34 -4.09
CA LEU A 480 15.19 -6.04 -3.29
C LEU A 480 15.63 -5.87 -1.83
N ILE A 481 15.33 -4.70 -1.25
CA ILE A 481 15.62 -4.41 0.15
C ILE A 481 14.42 -4.91 0.97
N GLU A 482 14.63 -6.01 1.69
CA GLU A 482 13.57 -6.65 2.49
C GLU A 482 13.46 -6.04 3.89
N GLN A 483 14.59 -5.60 4.44
CA GLN A 483 14.66 -4.99 5.76
C GLN A 483 15.88 -4.08 5.88
N ILE A 484 15.77 -3.04 6.69
CA ILE A 484 16.88 -2.19 7.12
C ILE A 484 17.00 -2.28 8.63
N ASN A 485 18.21 -2.57 9.07
CA ASN A 485 18.58 -2.70 10.47
C ASN A 485 18.89 -1.32 11.06
N LEU A 486 18.91 -1.23 12.39
CA LEU A 486 19.16 0.02 13.12
C LEU A 486 20.55 0.63 12.85
N ASP A 487 21.53 -0.19 12.47
CA ASP A 487 22.89 0.23 12.12
C ASP A 487 23.03 0.70 10.65
N GLY A 488 21.92 0.72 9.91
CA GLY A 488 21.87 1.07 8.49
C GLY A 488 22.28 -0.06 7.55
N SER A 489 22.66 -1.24 8.05
CA SER A 489 22.81 -2.42 7.21
C SER A 489 21.44 -2.88 6.70
N ALA A 490 21.39 -3.48 5.52
CA ALA A 490 20.19 -3.92 4.85
C ALA A 490 20.26 -5.41 4.50
N ASN A 491 19.15 -6.11 4.72
CA ASN A 491 18.93 -7.43 4.14
C ASN A 491 18.47 -7.24 2.69
N ILE A 492 19.36 -7.57 1.75
CA ILE A 492 19.15 -7.34 0.32
C ILE A 492 19.16 -8.66 -0.42
N ARG A 493 18.04 -8.96 -1.08
CA ARG A 493 17.89 -10.12 -1.94
C ARG A 493 18.23 -9.76 -3.38
N TYR A 494 19.27 -10.38 -3.93
CA TYR A 494 19.76 -10.15 -5.30
C TYR A 494 19.29 -11.18 -6.33
N ASN A 495 18.67 -12.28 -5.88
CA ASN A 495 18.17 -13.33 -6.73
C ASN A 495 16.64 -13.42 -6.63
N ARG A 496 15.98 -13.56 -7.78
CA ARG A 496 14.55 -13.88 -7.88
C ARG A 496 14.32 -15.30 -7.38
N ASN A 497 13.21 -15.56 -6.69
CA ASN A 497 12.81 -16.94 -6.40
C ASN A 497 12.46 -17.63 -7.73
N LYS A 498 12.82 -18.91 -7.86
CA LYS A 498 12.53 -19.71 -9.05
C LYS A 498 11.32 -20.60 -8.81
N LYS A 499 10.70 -21.06 -9.90
CA LYS A 499 9.72 -22.14 -9.86
C LYS A 499 10.37 -23.46 -9.50
#